data_AF-A0A953X388-F1
#
_entry.id   AF-A0A953X388-F1
#
_cell.length_a   1.000
_cell.length_b   1.000
_cell.length_c   1.000
_cell.angle_alpha   90.00
_cell.angle_beta   90.00
_cell.angle_gamma   90.00
#
_symmetry.space_group_name_H-M   'P 1'
#
loop_
_entity.id
_entity.type
_entity.pdbx_description
1 polymer ?
#
loop_
_entity_poly.entity_id
_entity_poly.type
_entity_poly.pdbx_seq_one_letter_code
_entity_poly.pdbx_strand_id
1 'polypeptide(L)'
;MMLSPECVAPTGCMLGEGPMWSETEGFLWWVDIKRAKLHRYNPRTGNTRRYDLPIRASTITLHEGRFLMAGDREIGLFDPATEEYERLVEIEGEPEGNRTNDGGIAPDGSLWFGTMDDAEKEARGTYYRFGPDKSL
;
A
#
# COMPACT_ATOMS: atom_id res chain seq x y z
N MET A 1 9.59 24.72 22.84
CA MET A 1 8.28 24.31 22.30
C MET A 1 8.17 22.81 22.51
N MET A 2 7.20 22.32 23.28
CA MET A 2 6.96 20.87 23.37
C MET A 2 6.17 20.44 22.13
N LEU A 3 6.64 19.41 21.46
CA LEU A 3 5.90 18.74 20.39
C LEU A 3 4.98 17.70 21.05
N SER A 4 3.68 17.81 20.83
CA SER A 4 2.69 16.82 21.28
C SER A 4 2.11 16.08 20.07
N PRO A 5 2.08 14.74 20.09
CA PRO A 5 1.41 13.97 19.05
C PRO A 5 -0.11 14.21 19.09
N GLU A 6 -0.73 14.29 17.92
CA GLU A 6 -2.18 14.44 17.74
C GLU A 6 -2.73 13.28 16.90
N CYS A 7 -3.90 12.75 17.28
CA CYS A 7 -4.63 11.78 16.46
C CYS A 7 -5.47 12.54 15.42
N VAL A 8 -4.93 12.69 14.21
CA VAL A 8 -5.55 13.47 13.13
C VAL A 8 -6.61 12.70 12.33
N ALA A 9 -6.58 11.36 12.39
CA ALA A 9 -7.47 10.47 11.64
C ALA A 9 -7.80 9.21 12.46
N PRO A 10 -8.84 9.24 13.33
CA PRO A 10 -9.22 8.11 14.18
C PRO A 10 -10.02 7.05 13.40
N THR A 11 -9.42 6.46 12.36
CA THR A 11 -10.10 5.54 11.42
C THR A 11 -10.27 4.12 11.95
N GLY A 12 -9.67 3.80 13.10
CA GLY A 12 -9.83 2.49 13.76
C GLY A 12 -9.30 1.32 12.93
N CYS A 13 -8.24 1.53 12.13
CA CYS A 13 -7.62 0.50 11.31
C CYS A 13 -7.22 -0.73 12.15
N MET A 14 -7.33 -1.94 11.58
CA MET A 14 -6.85 -3.15 12.23
C MET A 14 -5.32 -3.23 12.15
N LEU A 15 -4.76 -2.89 10.97
CA LEU A 15 -3.34 -2.73 10.76
C LEU A 15 -3.12 -1.57 9.77
N GLY A 16 -3.04 -0.34 10.32
CA GLY A 16 -2.78 0.86 9.54
C GLY A 16 -1.30 0.99 9.21
N GLU A 17 -0.96 0.99 7.93
CA GLU A 17 0.43 0.93 7.44
C GLU A 17 0.63 1.66 6.12
N GLY A 18 1.88 1.77 5.68
CA GLY A 18 2.26 2.35 4.38
C GLY A 18 1.81 3.80 4.17
N PRO A 19 2.06 4.73 5.12
CA PRO A 19 1.69 6.13 4.96
C PRO A 19 2.45 6.76 3.79
N MET A 20 1.73 7.40 2.88
CA MET A 20 2.29 8.12 1.75
C MET A 20 1.65 9.50 1.62
N TRP A 21 2.49 10.53 1.51
CA TRP A 21 2.06 11.89 1.23
C TRP A 21 1.97 12.15 -0.28
N SER A 22 0.81 12.62 -0.73
CA SER A 22 0.60 13.13 -2.08
C SER A 22 0.82 14.64 -2.09
N GLU A 23 1.98 15.10 -2.57
CA GLU A 23 2.29 16.53 -2.67
C GLU A 23 1.33 17.27 -3.62
N THR A 24 0.91 16.60 -4.69
CA THR A 24 0.04 17.20 -5.72
C THR A 24 -1.37 17.45 -5.20
N GLU A 25 -1.92 16.54 -4.40
CA GLU A 25 -3.26 16.66 -3.83
C GLU A 25 -3.27 17.29 -2.43
N GLY A 26 -2.14 17.23 -1.73
CA GLY A 26 -2.02 17.61 -0.32
C GLY A 26 -2.76 16.65 0.61
N PHE A 27 -2.76 15.35 0.29
CA PHE A 27 -3.45 14.30 1.07
C PHE A 27 -2.45 13.28 1.61
N LEU A 28 -2.73 12.77 2.81
CA LEU A 28 -2.06 11.59 3.36
C LEU A 28 -2.88 10.36 2.99
N TRP A 29 -2.24 9.34 2.44
CA TRP A 29 -2.82 8.06 2.09
C TRP A 29 -2.17 6.94 2.91
N TRP A 30 -2.91 5.88 3.22
CA TRP A 30 -2.38 4.70 3.92
C TRP A 30 -3.33 3.51 3.74
N VAL A 31 -2.90 2.31 4.08
CA VAL A 31 -3.72 1.09 3.97
C VAL A 31 -4.13 0.56 5.34
N ASP A 32 -5.29 -0.09 5.43
CA ASP A 32 -5.62 -1.04 6.51
C ASP A 32 -5.45 -2.45 5.94
N ILE A 33 -4.26 -3.03 6.12
CA ILE A 33 -3.83 -4.26 5.44
C ILE A 33 -4.83 -5.39 5.73
N LYS A 34 -5.13 -5.63 7.02
CA LYS A 34 -5.96 -6.77 7.44
C LYS A 34 -7.44 -6.60 7.07
N ARG A 35 -7.90 -5.39 6.74
CA ARG A 35 -9.27 -5.12 6.28
C ARG A 35 -9.39 -4.81 4.80
N ALA A 36 -8.30 -4.88 4.03
CA ALA A 36 -8.26 -4.56 2.61
C ALA A 36 -8.90 -3.19 2.32
N LYS A 37 -8.38 -2.13 2.95
CA LYS A 37 -8.86 -0.75 2.74
C LYS A 37 -7.72 0.17 2.34
N LEU A 38 -8.02 1.12 1.46
CA LEU A 38 -7.23 2.32 1.25
C LEU A 38 -7.90 3.49 1.98
N HIS A 39 -7.12 4.26 2.69
CA HIS A 39 -7.55 5.43 3.42
C HIS A 39 -6.88 6.69 2.88
N ARG A 40 -7.60 7.81 3.00
CA ARG A 40 -7.14 9.16 2.66
C ARG A 40 -7.49 10.11 3.78
N TYR A 41 -6.61 11.04 4.09
CA TYR A 41 -6.83 12.15 5.01
C TYR A 41 -6.49 13.47 4.32
N ASN A 42 -7.41 14.44 4.43
CA ASN A 42 -7.21 15.80 3.98
C ASN A 42 -6.92 16.71 5.19
N PRO A 43 -5.67 17.15 5.42
CA PRO A 43 -5.33 18.01 6.55
C PRO A 43 -5.95 19.41 6.47
N ARG A 44 -6.38 19.87 5.28
CA ARG A 44 -7.03 21.18 5.13
C ARG A 44 -8.46 21.18 5.66
N THR A 45 -9.13 20.03 5.68
CA THR A 45 -10.53 19.92 6.10
C THR A 45 -10.75 18.99 7.29
N GLY A 46 -9.74 18.20 7.66
CA GLY A 46 -9.87 17.14 8.67
C GLY A 46 -10.61 15.89 8.17
N ASN A 47 -11.05 15.86 6.91
CA ASN A 47 -11.88 14.77 6.41
C ASN A 47 -11.04 13.54 6.06
N THR A 48 -11.57 12.36 6.41
CA THR A 48 -11.06 11.08 5.93
C THR A 48 -11.99 10.47 4.88
N ARG A 49 -11.44 9.75 3.90
CA ARG A 49 -12.18 8.86 3.00
C ARG A 49 -11.60 7.46 3.09
N ARG A 50 -12.43 6.46 2.83
CA ARG A 50 -12.06 5.05 2.76
C ARG A 50 -12.54 4.47 1.43
N TYR A 51 -11.74 3.55 0.89
CA TYR A 51 -12.04 2.75 -0.28
C TYR A 51 -11.91 1.27 0.10
N ASP A 52 -12.76 0.44 -0.48
CA ASP A 52 -12.66 -1.01 -0.37
C ASP A 52 -11.71 -1.51 -1.45
N LEU A 53 -10.73 -2.34 -1.07
CA LEU A 53 -9.78 -2.94 -1.99
C LEU A 53 -10.10 -4.42 -2.19
N PRO A 54 -9.85 -5.00 -3.37
CA PRO A 54 -9.98 -6.44 -3.60
C PRO A 54 -8.82 -7.24 -2.99
N ILE A 55 -7.73 -6.56 -2.61
CA ILE A 55 -6.51 -7.15 -2.05
C ILE A 55 -6.11 -6.48 -0.75
N ARG A 56 -5.34 -7.21 0.07
CA ARG A 56 -4.68 -6.68 1.26
C ARG A 56 -3.37 -5.99 0.86
N ALA A 57 -3.50 -4.83 0.21
CA ALA A 57 -2.37 -3.97 -0.10
C ALA A 57 -1.59 -3.60 1.17
N SER A 58 -0.27 -3.66 1.09
CA SER A 58 0.66 -3.36 2.19
C SER A 58 1.64 -2.24 1.84
N THR A 59 1.89 -2.01 0.54
CA THR A 59 2.68 -0.90 0.03
C THR A 59 1.91 -0.22 -1.09
N ILE A 60 1.91 1.12 -1.09
CA ILE A 60 1.25 1.93 -2.12
C ILE A 60 2.21 3.01 -2.63
N THR A 61 2.10 3.33 -3.91
CA THR A 61 2.66 4.56 -4.49
C THR A 61 1.70 5.18 -5.49
N LEU A 62 1.78 6.49 -5.71
CA LEU A 62 1.07 7.15 -6.80
C LEU A 62 1.79 6.94 -8.13
N HIS A 63 1.02 6.55 -9.15
CA HIS A 63 1.45 6.41 -10.53
C HIS A 63 0.34 6.93 -11.44
N GLU A 64 0.56 8.08 -12.09
CA GLU A 64 -0.36 8.67 -13.06
C GLU A 64 -1.81 8.85 -12.54
N GLY A 65 -1.97 9.22 -11.26
CA GLY A 65 -3.28 9.41 -10.62
C GLY A 65 -3.95 8.12 -10.15
N ARG A 66 -3.35 6.95 -10.43
CA ARG A 66 -3.72 5.64 -9.86
C ARG A 66 -2.71 5.26 -8.78
N PHE A 67 -3.05 4.24 -8.01
CA PHE A 67 -2.16 3.66 -7.01
C PHE A 67 -1.57 2.36 -7.53
N LEU A 68 -0.25 2.31 -7.68
CA LEU A 68 0.47 1.05 -7.80
C LEU A 68 0.58 0.45 -6.39
N MET A 69 0.13 -0.79 -6.26
CA MET A 69 0.01 -1.47 -4.97
C MET A 69 0.76 -2.79 -5.02
N ALA A 70 1.53 -3.09 -3.97
CA ALA A 70 1.93 -4.46 -3.65
C ALA A 70 1.00 -4.97 -2.54
N GLY A 71 0.35 -6.10 -2.78
CA GLY A 71 -0.63 -6.66 -1.84
C GLY A 71 -0.80 -8.16 -2.02
N ASP A 72 -1.02 -8.86 -0.91
CA ASP A 72 -1.10 -10.31 -0.89
C ASP A 72 0.09 -10.96 -1.63
N ARG A 73 -0.12 -11.49 -2.84
CA ARG A 73 0.95 -12.09 -3.66
C ARG A 73 0.95 -11.53 -5.09
N GLU A 74 0.60 -10.27 -5.23
CA GLU A 74 0.49 -9.60 -6.52
C GLU A 74 0.81 -8.11 -6.47
N ILE A 75 0.97 -7.53 -7.65
CA ILE A 75 1.05 -6.10 -7.89
C ILE A 75 -0.14 -5.70 -8.77
N GLY A 76 -0.78 -4.58 -8.44
CA GLY A 76 -1.90 -4.06 -9.22
C GLY A 76 -2.02 -2.54 -9.19
N LEU A 77 -2.93 -2.03 -10.01
CA LEU A 77 -3.30 -0.62 -10.10
C LEU A 77 -4.73 -0.41 -9.61
N PHE A 78 -4.90 0.47 -8.62
CA PHE A 78 -6.20 0.93 -8.16
C PHE A 78 -6.47 2.36 -8.62
N ASP A 79 -7.61 2.61 -9.23
CA ASP A 79 -8.05 3.96 -9.58
C ASP A 79 -9.01 4.51 -8.52
N PRO A 80 -8.66 5.56 -7.76
CA PRO A 80 -9.53 6.12 -6.71
C PRO A 80 -10.72 6.93 -7.25
N ALA A 81 -10.76 7.23 -8.55
CA ALA A 81 -11.87 7.94 -9.20
C ALA A 81 -12.95 6.97 -9.68
N THR A 82 -12.57 5.81 -10.23
CA THR A 82 -13.51 4.77 -10.68
C THR A 82 -13.74 3.65 -9.66
N GLU A 83 -12.84 3.53 -8.67
CA GLU A 83 -12.77 2.43 -7.70
C GLU A 83 -12.49 1.06 -8.36
N GLU A 84 -11.96 1.07 -9.58
CA GLU A 84 -11.56 -0.14 -10.30
C GLU A 84 -10.14 -0.57 -9.96
N TYR A 85 -9.93 -1.89 -9.94
CA TYR A 85 -8.64 -2.51 -9.70
C TYR A 85 -8.22 -3.38 -10.87
N GLU A 86 -6.97 -3.27 -11.27
CA GLU A 86 -6.35 -4.02 -12.34
C GLU A 86 -5.14 -4.76 -11.78
N ARG A 87 -5.16 -6.10 -11.82
CA ARG A 87 -3.97 -6.90 -11.49
C ARG A 87 -2.95 -6.80 -12.62
N LEU A 88 -1.72 -6.39 -12.29
CA LEU A 88 -0.63 -6.29 -13.26
C LEU A 88 0.21 -7.57 -13.33
N VAL A 89 0.63 -8.10 -12.17
CA VAL A 89 1.51 -9.27 -12.10
C VAL A 89 1.25 -10.06 -10.83
N GLU A 90 1.31 -11.38 -10.93
CA GLU A 90 1.32 -12.30 -9.80
C GLU A 90 2.77 -12.65 -9.44
N ILE A 91 3.09 -12.75 -8.16
CA ILE A 91 4.44 -13.09 -7.70
C ILE A 91 4.62 -14.60 -7.81
N GLU A 92 5.09 -15.06 -8.97
CA GLU A 92 5.27 -16.48 -9.24
C GLU A 92 6.19 -17.14 -8.21
N GLY A 93 5.74 -18.28 -7.68
CA GLY A 93 6.50 -19.06 -6.70
C GLY A 93 6.41 -18.56 -5.26
N GLU A 94 5.72 -17.43 -4.99
CA GLU A 94 5.52 -16.95 -3.63
C GLU A 94 4.64 -17.94 -2.83
N PRO A 95 5.11 -18.43 -1.66
CA PRO A 95 4.43 -19.48 -0.92
C PRO A 95 2.97 -19.14 -0.57
N GLU A 96 2.12 -20.15 -0.56
CA GLU A 96 0.79 -20.00 0.01
C GLU A 96 0.90 -19.64 1.51
N GLY A 97 0.03 -18.73 1.94
CA GLY A 97 0.05 -18.17 3.29
C GLY A 97 1.01 -17.00 3.47
N ASN A 98 1.86 -16.68 2.48
CA ASN A 98 2.61 -15.44 2.52
C ASN A 98 1.77 -14.25 2.03
N ARG A 99 2.20 -13.05 2.43
CA ARG A 99 1.75 -11.78 1.87
C ARG A 99 2.92 -10.81 1.68
N THR A 100 2.74 -9.79 0.86
CA THR A 100 3.59 -8.60 0.86
C THR A 100 3.52 -7.87 2.22
N ASN A 101 4.59 -7.15 2.54
CA ASN A 101 4.67 -6.29 3.72
C ASN A 101 5.12 -4.88 3.31
N ASP A 102 6.24 -4.40 3.82
CA ASP A 102 6.70 -3.04 3.53
C ASP A 102 7.51 -2.97 2.23
N GLY A 103 7.59 -1.77 1.68
CA GLY A 103 8.24 -1.48 0.42
C GLY A 103 8.39 0.01 0.15
N GLY A 104 9.05 0.33 -0.94
CA GLY A 104 9.33 1.72 -1.30
C GLY A 104 9.81 1.85 -2.73
N ILE A 105 9.73 3.08 -3.24
CA ILE A 105 10.21 3.42 -4.58
C ILE A 105 11.67 3.80 -4.49
N ALA A 106 12.51 3.07 -5.21
CA ALA A 106 13.93 3.40 -5.39
C ALA A 106 14.08 4.62 -6.33
N PRO A 107 15.21 5.35 -6.28
CA PRO A 107 15.44 6.51 -7.14
C PRO A 107 15.39 6.23 -8.65
N ASP A 108 15.54 4.96 -9.07
CA ASP A 108 15.41 4.53 -10.46
C ASP A 108 13.94 4.32 -10.89
N GLY A 109 12.98 4.56 -9.99
CA GLY A 109 11.54 4.36 -10.20
C GLY A 109 11.05 2.94 -9.93
N SER A 110 11.93 2.01 -9.53
CA SER A 110 11.52 0.64 -9.21
C SER A 110 10.82 0.56 -7.86
N LEU A 111 9.76 -0.24 -7.77
CA LEU A 111 9.14 -0.60 -6.51
C LEU A 111 9.88 -1.80 -5.91
N TRP A 112 10.49 -1.61 -4.74
CA TRP A 112 11.07 -2.68 -3.95
C TRP A 112 10.13 -3.03 -2.80
N PHE A 113 9.93 -4.31 -2.53
CA PHE A 113 9.06 -4.75 -1.44
C PHE A 113 9.45 -6.14 -0.94
N GLY A 114 9.11 -6.43 0.32
CA GLY A 114 9.31 -7.73 0.93
C GLY A 114 8.01 -8.51 1.07
N THR A 115 8.11 -9.83 1.12
CA THR A 115 7.04 -10.73 1.57
C THR A 115 7.34 -11.35 2.92
N MET A 116 6.33 -11.93 3.54
CA MET A 116 6.42 -12.60 4.83
C MET A 116 5.32 -13.64 4.97
N ASP A 117 5.53 -14.63 5.84
CA ASP A 117 4.46 -15.51 6.31
C ASP A 117 3.39 -14.69 7.04
N ASP A 118 2.14 -14.70 6.55
CA ASP A 118 1.06 -13.87 7.10
C ASP A 118 0.68 -14.28 8.53
N ALA A 119 1.01 -15.51 8.92
CA ALA A 119 0.84 -16.02 10.27
C ALA A 119 2.03 -15.73 11.20
N GLU A 120 3.14 -15.19 10.67
CA GLU A 120 4.37 -14.87 11.41
C GLU A 120 4.98 -16.06 12.17
N LYS A 121 4.89 -17.26 11.59
CA LYS A 121 5.41 -18.51 12.17
C LYS A 121 6.71 -18.97 11.53
N GLU A 122 6.89 -18.70 10.24
CA GLU A 122 8.01 -19.19 9.46
C GLU A 122 8.75 -18.08 8.72
N ALA A 123 10.08 -18.16 8.67
CA ALA A 123 10.94 -17.21 7.95
C ALA A 123 10.95 -17.51 6.44
N ARG A 124 9.82 -17.26 5.76
CA ARG A 124 9.61 -17.55 4.33
C ARG A 124 9.58 -16.30 3.44
N GLY A 125 10.03 -15.16 3.94
CA GLY A 125 9.99 -13.89 3.21
C GLY A 125 11.05 -13.77 2.13
N THR A 126 10.71 -13.07 1.05
CA THR A 126 11.59 -12.77 -0.08
C THR A 126 11.52 -11.27 -0.40
N TYR A 127 12.61 -10.70 -0.92
CA TYR A 127 12.61 -9.34 -1.46
C TYR A 127 12.46 -9.36 -2.98
N TYR A 128 11.59 -8.49 -3.49
CA TYR A 128 11.28 -8.33 -4.90
C TYR A 128 11.55 -6.91 -5.36
N ARG A 129 11.79 -6.76 -6.68
CA ARG A 129 11.91 -5.47 -7.37
C ARG A 129 11.00 -5.50 -8.59
N PHE A 130 10.03 -4.59 -8.64
CA PHE A 130 9.22 -4.34 -9.82
C PHE A 130 9.73 -3.11 -10.56
N GLY A 131 10.22 -3.30 -11.77
CA GLY A 131 10.84 -2.27 -12.60
C GLY A 131 9.82 -1.35 -13.30
N PRO A 132 10.25 -0.16 -13.76
CA PRO A 132 9.41 0.75 -14.54
C PRO A 132 8.91 0.15 -15.88
N ASP A 133 9.61 -0.86 -16.39
CA ASP A 133 9.23 -1.65 -17.56
C ASP A 133 8.20 -2.76 -17.24
N LYS A 134 7.70 -2.77 -16.00
CA LYS A 134 6.77 -3.76 -15.45
C LYS A 134 7.35 -5.18 -15.36
N SER A 135 8.68 -5.31 -15.34
CA SER A 135 9.34 -6.57 -15.00
C SER A 135 9.32 -6.78 -13.48
N LEU A 136 9.13 -8.03 -13.04
CA LEU A 136 9.30 -8.48 -11.66
C LEU A 136 10.60 -9.26 -11.51
#